data_AF-A0A7J8MQZ4-F1
#
_entry.id   AF-A0A7J8MQZ4-F1
#
_cell.length_a   1.000
_cell.length_b   1.000
_cell.length_c   1.000
_cell.angle_alpha   90.00
_cell.angle_beta   90.00
_cell.angle_gamma   90.00
#
_symmetry.space_group_name_H-M   'P 1'
#
loop_
_entity.id
_entity.type
_entity.pdbx_description
1 polymer ?
#
loop_
_entity_poly.entity_id
_entity_poly.type
_entity_poly.pdbx_seq_one_letter_code
_entity_poly.pdbx_strand_id
1 'polypeptide(L)'
;LRVQIDVQKPLRRGVLVAVDSQEKVWVSFKYEHLPIFCFGCGRLGHGVKECQVLSSVERERSDGDFPYSVELKIDSKKARNVDSTFDDAQIDVGKFGMLLHSFHSRTEL
;
A
#
# COMPACT_ATOMS: atom_id res chain seq x y z
N LEU A 1 -2.66 0.62 -24.87
CA LEU A 1 -1.76 -0.35 -24.21
C LEU A 1 -2.62 -1.39 -23.49
N ARG A 2 -2.39 -2.69 -23.69
CA ARG A 2 -3.11 -3.78 -23.01
C ARG A 2 -2.07 -4.70 -22.37
N VAL A 3 -2.29 -5.12 -21.13
CA VAL A 3 -1.37 -5.98 -20.38
C VAL A 3 -2.10 -7.28 -20.04
N GLN A 4 -1.43 -8.42 -20.24
CA GLN A 4 -1.94 -9.71 -19.81
C GLN A 4 -1.67 -9.90 -18.31
N ILE A 5 -2.71 -10.26 -17.56
CA ILE A 5 -2.60 -10.59 -16.14
C ILE A 5 -2.97 -12.06 -15.94
N ASP A 6 -2.22 -12.73 -15.07
CA ASP A 6 -2.48 -14.10 -14.67
C ASP A 6 -3.54 -14.09 -13.56
N VAL A 7 -4.75 -14.51 -13.90
CA VAL A 7 -5.92 -14.48 -13.00
C VAL A 7 -5.83 -15.50 -11.85
N GLN A 8 -4.94 -16.48 -11.97
CA GLN A 8 -4.69 -17.48 -10.92
C GLN A 8 -3.73 -16.95 -9.86
N LYS A 9 -3.11 -15.80 -10.08
CA LYS A 9 -2.28 -15.12 -9.08
C LYS A 9 -3.11 -14.08 -8.33
N PRO A 10 -2.83 -13.88 -7.04
CA PRO A 10 -3.42 -12.79 -6.30
C PRO A 10 -3.10 -11.44 -6.96
N LEU A 11 -4.05 -10.51 -6.90
CA LEU A 11 -3.86 -9.14 -7.37
C LEU A 11 -2.67 -8.48 -6.66
N ARG A 12 -1.89 -7.69 -7.40
CA ARG A 12 -0.82 -6.90 -6.78
C ARG A 12 -1.44 -5.72 -6.04
N ARG A 13 -1.04 -5.51 -4.78
CA ARG A 13 -1.49 -4.36 -3.97
C ARG A 13 -0.62 -3.13 -4.14
N GLY A 14 0.60 -3.32 -4.61
CA GLY A 14 1.56 -2.26 -4.86
C GLY A 14 2.92 -2.84 -5.22
N VAL A 15 3.88 -1.95 -5.40
CA VAL A 15 5.27 -2.28 -5.71
C VAL A 15 6.20 -1.28 -5.05
N LEU A 16 7.37 -1.74 -4.62
CA LEU A 16 8.47 -0.86 -4.23
C LEU A 16 9.18 -0.36 -5.49
N VAL A 17 9.16 0.95 -5.69
CA VAL A 17 9.88 1.63 -6.78
C VAL A 17 11.09 2.33 -6.18
N ALA A 18 12.28 2.06 -6.72
CA ALA A 18 13.46 2.85 -6.39
C ALA A 18 13.40 4.17 -7.16
N VAL A 19 13.47 5.29 -6.46
CA VAL A 19 13.50 6.63 -7.07
C VAL A 19 14.95 7.05 -7.28
N ASP A 20 15.76 6.90 -6.24
CA ASP A 20 17.21 7.11 -6.24
C ASP A 20 17.95 5.94 -5.61
N SER A 21 19.28 6.00 -5.54
CA SER A 21 20.15 4.92 -5.02
C SER A 21 19.87 4.53 -3.56
N GLN A 22 19.16 5.37 -2.79
CA GLN A 22 18.88 5.14 -1.37
C GLN A 22 17.39 5.19 -1.01
N GLU A 23 16.51 5.63 -1.91
CA GLU A 23 15.08 5.80 -1.61
C GLU A 23 14.21 4.80 -2.37
N LYS A 24 13.35 4.10 -1.61
CA LYS A 24 12.33 3.20 -2.14
C LYS A 24 10.95 3.69 -1.69
N VAL A 25 10.08 3.94 -2.65
CA VAL A 25 8.70 4.37 -2.42
C VAL A 25 7.75 3.23 -2.69
N TRP A 26 6.81 2.98 -1.77
CA TRP A 26 5.72 2.04 -2.01
C TRP A 26 4.63 2.71 -2.84
N VAL A 27 4.40 2.20 -4.04
CA VAL A 27 3.33 2.66 -4.92
C VAL A 27 2.17 1.69 -4.84
N SER A 28 1.02 2.15 -4.30
CA SER A 28 -0.20 1.34 -4.21
C SER A 28 -0.86 1.18 -5.59
N PHE A 29 -1.43 0.00 -5.84
CA PHE A 29 -2.16 -0.30 -7.06
C PHE A 29 -3.66 -0.18 -6.82
N LYS A 30 -4.34 0.46 -7.76
CA LYS A 30 -5.79 0.53 -7.85
C LYS A 30 -6.20 0.09 -9.25
N TYR A 31 -7.31 -0.63 -9.35
CA TYR A 31 -7.76 -1.26 -10.59
C TYR A 31 -9.10 -0.65 -11.04
N GLU A 32 -9.12 -0.16 -12.27
CA GLU A 32 -10.37 0.19 -12.95
C GLU A 32 -11.05 -1.08 -13.47
N HIS A 33 -12.40 -1.08 -13.48
CA HIS A 33 -13.20 -2.21 -13.95
C HIS A 33 -12.86 -3.56 -13.30
N LEU A 34 -12.42 -3.55 -12.03
CA LEU A 34 -12.03 -4.76 -11.33
C LEU A 34 -13.24 -5.71 -11.16
N PRO A 35 -13.20 -6.92 -11.78
CA PRO A 35 -14.27 -7.90 -11.66
C PRO A 35 -14.45 -8.42 -10.23
N ILE A 36 -15.31 -9.42 -10.07
CA ILE A 36 -15.43 -10.16 -8.80
C ILE A 36 -14.07 -10.79 -8.49
N PHE A 37 -13.63 -10.65 -7.24
CA PHE A 37 -12.39 -11.23 -6.74
C PHE A 37 -12.54 -11.58 -5.26
N CYS A 38 -11.71 -12.50 -4.79
CA CYS A 38 -11.78 -12.98 -3.43
C CYS A 38 -10.96 -12.09 -2.50
N PHE A 39 -11.60 -11.56 -1.45
CA PHE A 39 -10.91 -10.73 -0.47
C PHE A 39 -9.88 -11.49 0.36
N GLY A 40 -10.06 -12.81 0.56
CA GLY A 40 -9.11 -13.64 1.30
C GLY A 40 -7.87 -14.03 0.50
N CYS A 41 -8.04 -14.52 -0.74
CA CYS A 41 -6.91 -15.03 -1.54
C CYS A 41 -6.43 -14.08 -2.64
N GLY A 42 -7.19 -13.01 -2.94
CA GLY A 42 -6.85 -11.98 -3.92
C GLY A 42 -7.00 -12.38 -5.38
N ARG A 43 -7.51 -13.58 -5.70
CA ARG A 43 -7.67 -14.06 -7.09
C ARG A 43 -9.02 -13.63 -7.68
N LEU A 44 -9.07 -13.51 -9.01
CA LEU A 44 -10.28 -13.13 -9.73
C LEU A 44 -11.26 -14.31 -9.87
N GLY A 45 -12.54 -13.97 -10.08
CA GLY A 45 -13.58 -14.91 -10.54
C GLY A 45 -14.44 -15.55 -9.45
N HIS A 46 -14.18 -15.32 -8.17
CA HIS A 46 -14.97 -15.89 -7.08
C HIS A 46 -14.94 -15.00 -5.83
N GLY A 47 -15.92 -15.17 -4.94
CA GLY A 47 -15.95 -14.54 -3.61
C GLY A 47 -15.30 -15.41 -2.52
N VAL A 48 -15.19 -14.86 -1.30
CA VAL A 48 -14.63 -15.57 -0.13
C VAL A 48 -15.34 -16.90 0.13
N LYS A 49 -16.67 -16.93 0.05
CA LYS A 49 -17.51 -18.12 0.31
C LYS A 49 -17.24 -19.29 -0.64
N GLU A 50 -16.80 -18.99 -1.86
CA GLU A 50 -16.52 -19.98 -2.91
C GLU A 50 -15.01 -20.28 -3.03
N CYS A 51 -14.20 -19.69 -2.16
CA CYS A 51 -12.76 -19.77 -2.27
C CYS A 51 -12.23 -21.14 -1.83
N GLN A 52 -11.67 -21.90 -2.76
CA GLN A 52 -11.11 -23.23 -2.48
C GLN A 52 -9.78 -23.18 -1.71
N VAL A 53 -9.13 -22.02 -1.64
CA VAL A 53 -7.85 -21.83 -0.93
C VAL A 53 -8.07 -21.62 0.56
N LEU A 54 -9.18 -20.97 0.94
CA LEU A 54 -9.54 -20.73 2.34
C LEU A 54 -10.15 -21.98 2.97
N SER A 55 -9.88 -22.22 4.24
CA SER A 55 -10.60 -23.21 5.04
C SER A 55 -12.00 -22.70 5.41
N SER A 56 -12.90 -23.59 5.85
CA SER A 56 -14.28 -23.22 6.19
C SER A 56 -14.34 -22.10 7.24
N VAL A 57 -13.52 -22.17 8.28
CA VAL A 57 -13.43 -21.17 9.34
C VAL A 57 -13.02 -19.79 8.80
N GLU A 58 -12.09 -19.77 7.84
CA GLU A 58 -11.61 -18.51 7.25
C GLU A 58 -12.66 -17.84 6.38
N ARG A 59 -13.55 -18.63 5.74
CA ARG A 59 -14.66 -18.09 4.94
C ARG A 59 -15.76 -17.45 5.79
N GLU A 60 -15.78 -17.76 7.09
CA GLU A 60 -16.75 -17.24 8.06
C GLU A 60 -16.26 -15.98 8.77
N ARG A 61 -15.00 -15.57 8.55
CA ARG A 61 -14.46 -14.33 9.12
C ARG A 61 -15.18 -13.10 8.58
N SER A 62 -15.22 -12.05 9.39
CA SER A 62 -15.79 -10.76 8.99
C SER A 62 -14.97 -10.13 7.86
N ASP A 63 -15.66 -9.43 6.96
CA ASP A 63 -15.08 -8.84 5.75
C ASP A 63 -13.86 -7.91 6.00
N GLY A 64 -13.72 -7.37 7.21
CA GLY A 64 -12.63 -6.48 7.59
C GLY A 64 -11.30 -7.14 7.97
N ASP A 65 -11.26 -8.48 8.12
CA ASP A 65 -10.03 -9.21 8.49
C ASP A 65 -9.22 -9.65 7.25
N PHE A 66 -9.77 -9.46 6.06
CA PHE A 66 -9.16 -9.99 4.85
C PHE A 66 -8.02 -9.11 4.31
N PRO A 67 -6.97 -9.72 3.72
CA PRO A 67 -5.80 -9.00 3.21
C PRO A 67 -6.07 -8.14 1.96
N TYR A 68 -7.25 -8.26 1.37
CA TYR A 68 -7.72 -7.41 0.27
C TYR A 68 -9.07 -6.81 0.60
N SER A 69 -9.32 -5.59 0.11
CA SER A 69 -10.55 -4.84 0.35
C SER A 69 -11.09 -4.23 -0.94
N VAL A 70 -12.30 -3.68 -0.86
CA VAL A 70 -12.91 -2.91 -1.95
C VAL A 70 -12.05 -1.72 -2.37
N GLU A 71 -11.12 -1.26 -1.53
CA GLU A 71 -10.23 -0.15 -1.83
C GLU A 71 -9.32 -0.43 -3.02
N LEU A 72 -9.07 -1.69 -3.40
CA LEU A 72 -8.36 -2.01 -4.64
C LEU A 72 -9.12 -1.53 -5.89
N LYS A 73 -10.43 -1.27 -5.79
CA LYS A 73 -11.24 -0.73 -6.88
C LYS A 73 -11.12 0.78 -6.91
N ILE A 74 -10.90 1.33 -8.10
CA ILE A 74 -11.06 2.78 -8.30
C ILE A 74 -12.56 3.08 -8.28
N ASP A 75 -13.02 3.78 -7.25
CA ASP A 75 -14.31 4.46 -7.28
C ASP A 75 -14.09 5.87 -7.85
N SER A 76 -14.75 6.17 -8.97
CA SER A 76 -14.60 7.46 -9.66
C SER A 76 -15.03 8.68 -8.81
N LYS A 77 -15.61 8.49 -7.61
CA LYS A 77 -16.10 9.59 -6.74
C LYS A 77 -15.24 9.88 -5.51
N LYS A 78 -14.14 9.18 -5.26
CA LYS A 78 -13.25 9.47 -4.11
C LYS A 78 -11.81 9.79 -4.52
N ALA A 79 -11.65 10.61 -5.57
CA ALA A 79 -10.42 11.36 -5.80
C ALA A 79 -10.49 12.70 -5.08
N ARG A 80 -10.42 12.69 -3.74
CA ARG A 80 -9.99 13.80 -2.87
C ARG A 80 -10.10 13.36 -1.41
N ASN A 81 -9.02 13.61 -0.67
CA ASN A 81 -8.82 13.38 0.77
C ASN A 81 -8.37 11.96 1.15
N VAL A 82 -7.05 11.76 1.09
CA VAL A 82 -6.33 10.74 1.86
C VAL A 82 -6.22 11.30 3.27
N ASP A 83 -7.06 10.81 4.18
CA ASP A 83 -6.91 11.04 5.61
C ASP A 83 -6.20 9.83 6.22
N SER A 84 -4.93 10.07 6.53
CA SER A 84 -4.14 9.61 7.69
C SER A 84 -4.74 8.49 8.54
N THR A 85 -4.18 7.29 8.41
CA THR A 85 -3.65 6.47 9.53
C THR A 85 -3.12 5.17 8.94
N PHE A 86 -1.92 5.19 8.36
CA PHE A 86 -1.07 4.00 8.27
C PHE A 86 0.39 4.46 8.17
N ASP A 87 1.06 4.36 9.32
CA ASP A 87 2.48 4.50 9.63
C ASP A 87 3.22 5.78 9.12
N ASP A 88 3.45 6.68 10.08
CA ASP A 88 4.26 7.90 9.97
C ASP A 88 5.72 7.62 9.53
N ALA A 89 6.02 7.97 8.29
CA ALA A 89 7.35 8.43 7.90
C ALA A 89 7.19 9.80 7.20
N GLN A 90 7.26 10.87 8.00
CA GLN A 90 7.20 12.24 7.52
C GLN A 90 8.63 12.72 7.24
N ILE A 91 9.00 12.86 5.96
CA ILE A 91 10.28 13.44 5.55
C ILE A 91 10.07 14.95 5.35
N ASP A 92 10.64 15.73 6.27
CA ASP A 92 10.69 17.20 6.21
C ASP A 92 11.72 17.64 5.14
N VAL A 93 11.25 18.00 3.96
CA VAL A 93 12.05 18.67 2.92
C VAL A 93 12.20 20.16 3.27
N GLY A 94 12.88 20.46 4.38
CA GLY A 94 12.89 21.81 4.97
C GLY A 94 14.19 22.32 5.57
N LYS A 95 15.31 21.57 5.54
CA LYS A 95 16.58 22.05 6.13
C LYS A 95 17.80 21.83 5.25
N PHE A 96 17.78 22.48 4.09
CA PHE A 96 18.99 22.80 3.34
C PHE A 96 19.79 23.89 4.06
N GLY A 97 21.04 23.58 4.42
CA GLY A 97 22.16 24.54 4.45
C GLY A 97 22.28 25.48 5.64
N MET A 98 23.25 25.21 6.52
CA MET A 98 24.54 25.93 6.52
C MET A 98 25.46 25.38 7.61
N LEU A 99 26.62 24.87 7.18
CA LEU A 99 27.82 24.73 7.99
C LEU A 99 28.28 26.13 8.43
N LEU A 100 28.56 26.32 9.71
CA LEU A 100 29.59 27.25 10.17
C LEU A 100 30.28 26.67 11.41
N HIS A 101 31.60 26.56 11.29
CA HIS A 101 32.55 26.10 12.28
C HIS A 101 32.62 27.04 13.50
N SER A 102 32.83 26.51 14.71
CA SER A 102 34.09 26.68 15.47
C SER A 102 33.95 26.39 16.97
N PHE A 103 35.03 25.79 17.48
CA PHE A 103 35.37 25.55 18.87
C PHE A 103 35.40 26.83 19.74
N HIS A 104 34.95 26.73 20.99
CA HIS A 104 35.79 27.13 22.13
C HIS A 104 35.36 26.44 23.41
N SER A 105 36.31 25.74 24.04
CA SER A 105 36.25 25.29 25.43
C SER A 105 35.95 26.45 26.37
N ARG A 106 35.08 26.26 27.35
CA ARG A 106 35.25 26.96 28.63
C ARG A 106 34.70 26.13 29.79
N THR A 107 35.66 25.64 30.55
CA THR A 107 35.60 25.31 31.97
C THR A 107 34.93 26.44 32.75
N GLU A 108 33.94 26.10 33.59
CA GLU A 108 33.35 27.01 34.56
C GLU A 108 34.01 26.78 35.94
N LEU A 109 34.44 27.87 36.56
CA LEU A 109 34.55 28.07 38.01
C LEU A 109 33.61 29.23 38.34
#